data_AF-L8LJ72-F1
#
_entry.id   AF-L8LJ72-F1
#
_cell.length_a   1.000
_cell.length_b   1.000
_cell.length_c   1.000
_cell.angle_alpha   90.00
_cell.angle_beta   90.00
_cell.angle_gamma   90.00
#
_symmetry.space_group_name_H-M   'P 1'
#
loop_
_entity.id
_entity.type
_entity.pdbx_description
1 polymer ?
#
loop_
_entity_poly.entity_id
_entity_poly.type
_entity_poly.pdbx_seq_one_letter_code
_entity_poly.pdbx_strand_id
1 'polypeptide(L)'
;MNQKIQPQLNLVTLIIIVITVLLVTKHNVNSTSYPKDELLGLNLAHSMSLLSESTREKNNTVRILFYGQSITRDYWWKGVNIALKHRFPHANIISKNLAIGGFPAQRLVLNTARDIISFYPDLIIFHVYGSNQDYERIIQKMRTLTTADIAIQTDHVAGKGNDWSTFMNEYFLPKIAAKYKCELIDVRSHWREYLQKHNYQPSQLLRDKIHLNSWGNLLMAQTVRSALVANPKAVDWAQDRTKTYEIKESGTLNLEFVGNRVDAIATLLGNSKAEIFIDGKHPSDIPDLYVFSRANDTGTVDWPWDVSAPFVISWQTPPVAEDWLLTILEVKSSGDTLEFTFELTGSQTGFDGIGNNKEKFISNSGRVVILPEHWWLKTDNGKPSPIKPGYKLHFYSELLGTDIYQKPPFRGFNREATVTLAQGLTNTKHTLTIVPLESKKVPIKSIRVYKPPLKESDLSLETITFEEWLKFR
;
A
#
# COMPACT_ATOMS: atom_id res chain seq x y z
N MET A 1 -14.37 4.92 -34.65
CA MET A 1 -14.33 6.28 -34.07
C MET A 1 -14.77 6.18 -32.62
N ASN A 2 -13.83 6.04 -31.68
CA ASN A 2 -14.11 5.88 -30.25
C ASN A 2 -13.85 7.21 -29.53
N GLN A 3 -14.89 7.96 -29.21
CA GLN A 3 -14.78 9.06 -28.25
C GLN A 3 -14.72 8.46 -26.84
N LYS A 4 -13.55 8.58 -26.21
CA LYS A 4 -13.37 8.37 -24.77
C LYS A 4 -14.19 9.43 -24.04
N ILE A 5 -15.23 9.00 -23.34
CA ILE A 5 -15.92 9.84 -22.36
C ILE A 5 -14.96 9.99 -21.17
N GLN A 6 -14.30 11.15 -21.07
CA GLN A 6 -13.66 11.56 -19.82
C GLN A 6 -14.77 11.85 -18.79
N PRO A 7 -14.64 11.42 -17.54
CA PRO A 7 -15.56 11.83 -16.49
C PRO A 7 -15.37 13.33 -16.27
N GLN A 8 -16.36 14.13 -16.67
CA GLN A 8 -16.40 15.54 -16.31
C GLN A 8 -16.62 15.61 -14.79
N LEU A 9 -15.64 16.19 -14.07
CA LEU A 9 -15.85 16.59 -12.69
C LEU A 9 -17.06 17.54 -12.67
N ASN A 10 -18.10 17.18 -11.92
CA ASN A 10 -19.23 18.06 -11.67
C ASN A 10 -18.72 19.36 -11.02
N LEU A 11 -19.28 20.50 -11.44
CA LEU A 11 -19.02 21.84 -10.94
C LEU A 11 -19.02 21.91 -9.40
N VAL A 12 -19.87 21.14 -8.71
CA VAL A 12 -19.90 21.03 -7.24
C VAL A 12 -18.60 20.44 -6.69
N THR A 13 -18.05 19.40 -7.32
CA THR A 13 -16.78 18.79 -6.93
C THR A 13 -15.62 19.75 -7.17
N LEU A 14 -15.65 20.48 -8.29
CA LEU A 14 -14.64 21.50 -8.58
C LEU A 14 -14.71 22.67 -7.59
N ILE A 15 -15.91 23.12 -7.23
CA ILE A 15 -16.15 24.15 -6.22
C ILE A 15 -15.69 23.67 -4.84
N ILE A 16 -15.96 22.43 -4.45
CA ILE A 16 -15.45 21.86 -3.18
C ILE A 16 -13.92 21.80 -3.19
N ILE A 17 -13.29 21.37 -4.29
CA ILE A 17 -11.82 21.34 -4.41
C ILE A 17 -11.26 22.76 -4.32
N VAL A 18 -11.84 23.72 -5.04
CA VAL A 18 -11.40 25.11 -5.06
C VAL A 18 -11.61 25.77 -3.69
N ILE A 19 -12.75 25.54 -3.03
CA ILE A 19 -13.00 26.03 -1.67
C ILE A 19 -12.06 25.35 -0.67
N THR A 20 -11.77 24.06 -0.82
CA THR A 20 -10.83 23.35 0.07
C THR A 20 -9.41 23.89 -0.12
N VAL A 21 -8.97 24.10 -1.36
CA VAL A 21 -7.65 24.68 -1.68
C VAL A 21 -7.58 26.14 -1.24
N LEU A 22 -8.64 26.92 -1.45
CA LEU A 22 -8.72 28.33 -1.02
C LEU A 22 -8.80 28.45 0.49
N LEU A 23 -9.51 27.58 1.21
CA LEU A 23 -9.52 27.58 2.67
C LEU A 23 -8.17 27.12 3.22
N VAL A 24 -7.50 26.14 2.60
CA VAL A 24 -6.14 25.72 2.98
C VAL A 24 -5.09 26.81 2.73
N THR A 25 -5.30 27.69 1.74
CA THR A 25 -4.37 28.79 1.42
C THR A 25 -4.72 30.11 2.12
N LYS A 26 -6.00 30.37 2.40
CA LYS A 26 -6.50 31.64 2.98
C LYS A 26 -6.66 31.57 4.49
N HIS A 27 -6.98 30.39 5.05
CA HIS A 27 -6.56 30.09 6.40
C HIS A 27 -5.11 29.59 6.35
N ASN A 28 -4.18 30.54 6.44
CA ASN A 28 -3.24 30.42 7.55
C ASN A 28 -4.09 30.25 8.81
N VAL A 29 -4.59 29.02 9.06
CA VAL A 29 -4.84 28.57 10.42
C VAL A 29 -3.49 28.80 11.02
N ASN A 30 -3.33 29.92 11.74
CA ASN A 30 -2.13 30.28 12.48
C ASN A 30 -1.53 28.97 12.89
N SER A 31 -0.36 28.64 12.33
CA SER A 31 0.30 27.37 12.56
C SER A 31 0.14 27.14 14.05
N THR A 32 -0.79 26.26 14.43
CA THR A 32 -0.75 25.68 15.76
C THR A 32 0.56 24.98 15.62
N SER A 33 1.59 25.63 16.15
CA SER A 33 2.94 25.13 16.11
C SER A 33 2.75 23.76 16.68
N TYR A 34 2.84 22.75 15.81
CA TYR A 34 3.23 21.45 16.28
C TYR A 34 4.37 21.76 17.23
N PRO A 35 4.34 21.32 18.49
CA PRO A 35 5.52 21.41 19.32
C PRO A 35 6.66 21.01 18.40
N LYS A 36 7.71 21.83 18.32
CA LYS A 36 8.97 21.42 17.69
C LYS A 36 9.51 20.33 18.59
N ASP A 37 8.83 19.20 18.58
CA ASP A 37 9.23 18.00 19.22
C ASP A 37 10.39 17.57 18.36
N GLU A 38 11.58 17.69 18.93
CA GLU A 38 12.83 17.33 18.28
C GLU A 38 12.83 15.85 17.82
N LEU A 39 11.81 15.08 18.23
CA LEU A 39 11.59 13.70 17.90
C LEU A 39 10.84 13.45 16.58
N LEU A 40 10.13 14.43 16.01
CA LEU A 40 9.35 14.20 14.78
C LEU A 40 10.24 13.88 13.59
N GLY A 41 9.86 12.87 12.82
CA GLY A 41 10.57 12.44 11.61
C GLY A 41 11.85 11.67 11.89
N LEU A 42 12.16 11.34 13.15
CA LEU A 42 13.33 10.52 13.49
C LEU A 42 13.28 9.14 12.83
N ASN A 43 12.08 8.56 12.69
CA ASN A 43 11.89 7.24 12.09
C ASN A 43 11.51 7.31 10.59
N LEU A 44 11.64 8.49 9.96
CA LEU A 44 11.32 8.74 8.55
C LEU A 44 12.56 9.13 7.71
N ALA A 45 13.75 8.78 8.19
CA ALA A 45 15.03 9.25 7.64
C ALA A 45 15.14 9.04 6.12
N HIS A 46 14.79 7.86 5.62
CA HIS A 46 14.98 7.48 4.22
C HIS A 46 13.99 8.18 3.28
N SER A 47 12.69 8.07 3.58
CA SER A 47 11.64 8.64 2.76
C SER A 47 11.72 10.17 2.74
N MET A 48 12.06 10.79 3.89
CA MET A 48 12.25 12.24 3.96
C MET A 48 13.54 12.67 3.27
N SER A 49 14.63 11.91 3.35
CA SER A 49 15.86 12.17 2.58
C SER A 49 15.58 12.16 1.06
N LEU A 50 14.88 11.15 0.55
CA LEU A 50 14.50 11.10 -0.87
C LEU A 50 13.71 12.35 -1.31
N LEU A 51 12.77 12.81 -0.46
CA LEU A 51 11.99 14.02 -0.71
C LEU A 51 12.86 15.29 -0.65
N SER A 52 13.62 15.49 0.44
CA SER A 52 14.35 16.74 0.71
C SER A 52 15.59 16.91 -0.16
N GLU A 53 16.22 15.81 -0.59
CA GLU A 53 17.40 15.82 -1.45
C GLU A 53 17.04 15.83 -2.95
N SER A 54 15.75 15.86 -3.29
CA SER A 54 15.33 16.00 -4.69
C SER A 54 15.65 17.40 -5.19
N THR A 55 16.33 17.47 -6.34
CA THR A 55 16.68 18.73 -7.02
C THR A 55 16.07 18.77 -8.42
N ARG A 56 16.18 19.92 -9.10
CA ARG A 56 15.71 20.04 -10.49
C ARG A 56 16.41 19.03 -11.41
N GLU A 57 17.66 18.69 -11.14
CA GLU A 57 18.50 17.77 -11.92
C GLU A 57 18.33 16.31 -11.49
N LYS A 58 17.88 16.07 -10.25
CA LYS A 58 17.68 14.75 -9.67
C LYS A 58 16.31 14.67 -8.98
N ASN A 59 15.30 14.25 -9.75
CA ASN A 59 13.96 14.01 -9.25
C ASN A 59 13.88 12.60 -8.64
N ASN A 60 14.20 12.44 -7.36
CA ASN A 60 14.00 11.15 -6.69
C ASN A 60 12.52 10.77 -6.77
N THR A 61 12.24 9.50 -7.06
CA THR A 61 10.87 8.98 -7.00
C THR A 61 10.58 8.53 -5.59
N VAL A 62 9.43 8.95 -5.05
CA VAL A 62 8.97 8.56 -3.72
C VAL A 62 7.55 8.02 -3.83
N ARG A 63 7.39 6.74 -3.51
CA ARG A 63 6.10 6.03 -3.48
C ARG A 63 5.51 6.10 -2.08
N ILE A 64 4.38 6.79 -1.94
CA ILE A 64 3.69 6.98 -0.66
C ILE A 64 2.39 6.18 -0.66
N LEU A 65 2.26 5.23 0.26
CA LEU A 65 1.06 4.45 0.45
C LEU A 65 0.28 4.96 1.66
N PHE A 66 -0.97 5.35 1.45
CA PHE A 66 -1.95 5.50 2.53
C PHE A 66 -2.67 4.17 2.69
N TYR A 67 -2.57 3.55 3.87
CA TYR A 67 -3.09 2.21 4.14
C TYR A 67 -3.87 2.17 5.44
N GLY A 68 -4.87 1.30 5.53
CA GLY A 68 -5.76 1.27 6.68
C GLY A 68 -7.20 0.94 6.34
N GLN A 69 -8.12 1.54 7.08
CA GLN A 69 -9.56 1.37 6.89
C GLN A 69 -10.31 2.63 6.46
N SER A 70 -11.62 2.71 6.74
CA SER A 70 -12.51 3.79 6.27
C SER A 70 -12.03 5.20 6.62
N ILE A 71 -11.40 5.41 7.78
CA ILE A 71 -10.85 6.73 8.15
C ILE A 71 -9.71 7.12 7.21
N THR A 72 -8.81 6.20 6.87
CA THR A 72 -7.73 6.46 5.90
C THR A 72 -8.25 6.72 4.49
N ARG A 73 -9.44 6.21 4.14
CA ARG A 73 -10.07 6.48 2.84
C ARG A 73 -10.61 7.91 2.70
N ASP A 74 -10.91 8.59 3.82
CA ASP A 74 -11.44 9.96 3.80
C ASP A 74 -10.47 10.95 3.14
N TYR A 75 -10.94 12.15 2.79
CA TYR A 75 -10.23 13.09 1.91
C TYR A 75 -8.88 13.64 2.44
N TRP A 76 -8.56 13.49 3.72
CA TRP A 76 -7.38 14.08 4.36
C TRP A 76 -6.06 13.68 3.68
N TRP A 77 -5.94 12.45 3.17
CA TRP A 77 -4.70 11.98 2.53
C TRP A 77 -4.39 12.78 1.25
N LYS A 78 -5.42 13.27 0.55
CA LYS A 78 -5.22 14.15 -0.62
C LYS A 78 -4.62 15.48 -0.19
N GLY A 79 -5.07 16.03 0.94
CA GLY A 79 -4.50 17.23 1.54
C GLY A 79 -3.03 17.05 1.92
N VAL A 80 -2.67 15.91 2.50
CA VAL A 80 -1.27 15.56 2.80
C VAL A 80 -0.44 15.46 1.51
N ASN A 81 -0.92 14.72 0.50
CA ASN A 81 -0.23 14.56 -0.78
C ASN A 81 0.00 15.91 -1.50
N ILE A 82 -1.02 16.78 -1.55
CA ILE A 82 -0.89 18.13 -2.12
C ILE A 82 0.17 18.93 -1.37
N ALA A 83 0.14 18.91 -0.03
CA ALA A 83 1.10 19.64 0.78
C ALA A 83 2.54 19.13 0.58
N LEU A 84 2.75 17.82 0.46
CA LEU A 84 4.07 17.25 0.19
C LEU A 84 4.58 17.62 -1.21
N LYS A 85 3.73 17.55 -2.24
CA LYS A 85 4.09 17.97 -3.60
C LYS A 85 4.45 19.45 -3.68
N HIS A 86 3.76 20.29 -2.90
CA HIS A 86 4.09 21.71 -2.80
C HIS A 86 5.41 21.94 -2.04
N ARG A 87 5.64 21.21 -0.94
CA ARG A 87 6.85 21.34 -0.11
C ARG A 87 8.10 20.80 -0.80
N PHE A 88 7.96 19.75 -1.63
CA PHE A 88 9.04 19.08 -2.34
C PHE A 88 8.77 19.04 -3.85
N PRO A 89 8.78 20.19 -4.55
CA PRO A 89 8.33 20.29 -5.93
C PRO A 89 9.23 19.54 -6.93
N HIS A 90 10.46 19.21 -6.52
CA HIS A 90 11.41 18.48 -7.36
C HIS A 90 11.31 16.95 -7.21
N ALA A 91 10.70 16.46 -6.13
CA ALA A 91 10.47 15.03 -5.95
C ALA A 91 9.38 14.52 -6.90
N ASN A 92 9.58 13.34 -7.47
CA ASN A 92 8.54 12.63 -8.22
C ASN A 92 7.67 11.81 -7.24
N ILE A 93 6.69 12.45 -6.63
CA ILE A 93 5.80 11.82 -5.64
C ILE A 93 4.68 11.03 -6.36
N ILE A 94 4.66 9.72 -6.13
CA ILE A 94 3.62 8.80 -6.57
C ILE A 94 2.87 8.33 -5.33
N SER A 95 1.57 8.64 -5.24
CA SER A 95 0.77 8.22 -4.08
C SER A 95 -0.37 7.30 -4.48
N LYS A 96 -0.63 6.29 -3.65
CA LYS A 96 -1.84 5.48 -3.70
C LYS A 96 -2.50 5.46 -2.33
N ASN A 97 -3.82 5.36 -2.33
CA ASN A 97 -4.57 5.01 -1.13
C ASN A 97 -5.22 3.64 -1.37
N LEU A 98 -4.74 2.64 -0.64
CA LEU A 98 -5.27 1.27 -0.71
C LEU A 98 -5.99 0.90 0.59
N ALA A 99 -6.42 1.88 1.39
CA ALA A 99 -7.23 1.60 2.56
C ALA A 99 -8.57 0.97 2.17
N ILE A 100 -9.05 0.04 3.00
CA ILE A 100 -10.28 -0.73 2.75
C ILE A 100 -11.27 -0.37 3.86
N GLY A 101 -12.37 0.30 3.50
CA GLY A 101 -13.46 0.58 4.43
C GLY A 101 -13.86 -0.69 5.18
N GLY A 102 -14.30 -0.59 6.44
CA GLY A 102 -14.81 -1.68 7.29
C GLY A 102 -13.97 -2.97 7.41
N PHE A 103 -12.68 -2.91 7.09
CA PHE A 103 -11.72 -3.98 7.38
C PHE A 103 -10.98 -3.63 8.68
N PRO A 104 -11.39 -4.18 9.84
CA PRO A 104 -10.57 -4.08 11.04
C PRO A 104 -9.27 -4.88 10.82
N ALA A 105 -8.28 -4.69 11.70
CA ALA A 105 -6.94 -5.27 11.59
C ALA A 105 -6.94 -6.77 11.22
N GLN A 106 -7.77 -7.57 11.89
CA GLN A 106 -7.89 -9.03 11.68
C GLN A 106 -8.39 -9.43 10.28
N ARG A 107 -8.99 -8.51 9.53
CA ARG A 107 -9.38 -8.72 8.13
C ARG A 107 -8.38 -8.06 7.16
N LEU A 108 -7.89 -6.88 7.50
CA LEU A 108 -6.92 -6.14 6.69
C LEU A 108 -5.59 -6.90 6.54
N VAL A 109 -5.17 -7.62 7.58
CA VAL A 109 -3.92 -8.42 7.57
C VAL A 109 -3.86 -9.44 6.43
N LEU A 110 -5.01 -9.97 6.01
CA LEU A 110 -5.13 -10.95 4.92
C LEU A 110 -4.80 -10.36 3.55
N ASN A 111 -4.95 -9.04 3.39
CA ASN A 111 -4.75 -8.30 2.14
C ASN A 111 -3.38 -7.63 2.07
N THR A 112 -2.77 -7.41 3.24
CA THR A 112 -1.62 -6.53 3.41
C THR A 112 -0.47 -6.92 2.50
N ALA A 113 -0.09 -8.20 2.46
CA ALA A 113 1.05 -8.66 1.67
C ALA A 113 0.90 -8.32 0.18
N ARG A 114 -0.25 -8.67 -0.42
CA ARG A 114 -0.58 -8.35 -1.82
C ARG A 114 -0.46 -6.84 -2.09
N ASP A 115 -1.15 -6.03 -1.28
CA ASP A 115 -1.24 -4.59 -1.56
C ASP A 115 0.12 -3.87 -1.46
N ILE A 116 0.92 -4.22 -0.45
CA ILE A 116 2.21 -3.56 -0.23
C ILE A 116 3.28 -4.09 -1.19
N ILE A 117 3.25 -5.38 -1.56
CA ILE A 117 4.27 -5.95 -2.45
C ILE A 117 4.08 -5.46 -3.89
N SER A 118 2.83 -5.34 -4.36
CA SER A 118 2.55 -4.81 -5.70
C SER A 118 2.94 -3.34 -5.84
N PHE A 119 2.74 -2.52 -4.79
CA PHE A 119 3.06 -1.10 -4.86
C PHE A 119 4.49 -0.77 -4.45
N TYR A 120 5.07 -1.55 -3.54
CA TYR A 120 6.41 -1.41 -2.97
C TYR A 120 6.73 0.05 -2.54
N PRO A 121 6.07 0.56 -1.49
CA PRO A 121 6.21 1.94 -1.05
C PRO A 121 7.57 2.25 -0.43
N ASP A 122 7.96 3.53 -0.49
CA ASP A 122 9.09 4.09 0.26
C ASP A 122 8.61 4.68 1.60
N LEU A 123 7.34 5.08 1.68
CA LEU A 123 6.66 5.53 2.91
C LEU A 123 5.25 4.94 2.99
N ILE A 124 4.92 4.33 4.13
CA ILE A 124 3.57 3.89 4.47
C ILE A 124 3.02 4.79 5.59
N ILE A 125 1.86 5.40 5.36
CA ILE A 125 1.09 6.12 6.37
C ILE A 125 -0.11 5.24 6.73
N PHE A 126 -0.13 4.73 7.96
CA PHE A 126 -0.98 3.62 8.38
C PHE A 126 -1.87 3.97 9.58
N HIS A 127 -3.14 3.59 9.48
CA HIS A 127 -4.09 3.61 10.59
C HIS A 127 -5.16 2.53 10.42
N VAL A 128 -5.41 1.73 11.46
CA VAL A 128 -6.51 0.76 11.47
C VAL A 128 -7.01 0.52 12.90
N TYR A 129 -8.31 0.27 13.07
CA TYR A 129 -8.89 -0.20 14.32
C TYR A 129 -8.95 -1.75 14.33
N GLY A 130 -9.25 -2.35 15.48
CA GLY A 130 -9.46 -3.79 15.61
C GLY A 130 -8.35 -4.48 16.41
N SER A 131 -8.18 -5.78 16.19
CA SER A 131 -7.23 -6.63 16.93
C SER A 131 -5.82 -6.02 17.01
N ASN A 132 -5.30 -5.85 18.23
CA ASN A 132 -3.92 -5.42 18.48
C ASN A 132 -2.90 -6.44 17.94
N GLN A 133 -3.19 -7.74 18.05
CA GLN A 133 -2.31 -8.80 17.53
C GLN A 133 -2.19 -8.73 16.00
N ASP A 134 -3.33 -8.57 15.30
CA ASP A 134 -3.31 -8.46 13.84
C ASP A 134 -2.77 -7.11 13.36
N TYR A 135 -2.93 -6.05 14.15
CA TYR A 135 -2.24 -4.78 13.90
C TYR A 135 -0.73 -4.99 13.88
N GLU A 136 -0.17 -5.65 14.89
CA GLU A 136 1.26 -5.96 14.95
C GLU A 136 1.69 -6.83 13.76
N ARG A 137 0.90 -7.86 13.39
CA ARG A 137 1.17 -8.70 12.21
C ARG A 137 1.18 -7.89 10.90
N ILE A 138 0.36 -6.85 10.77
CA ILE A 138 0.40 -5.93 9.62
C ILE A 138 1.72 -5.18 9.58
N ILE A 139 2.18 -4.63 10.71
CA ILE A 139 3.47 -3.93 10.81
C ILE A 139 4.62 -4.89 10.50
N GLN A 140 4.58 -6.12 11.01
CA GLN A 140 5.56 -7.15 10.70
C GLN A 140 5.62 -7.43 9.20
N LYS A 141 4.48 -7.63 8.53
CA LYS A 141 4.41 -7.79 7.07
C LYS A 141 5.02 -6.60 6.32
N MET A 142 4.74 -5.36 6.77
CA MET A 142 5.34 -4.17 6.15
C MET A 142 6.87 -4.17 6.26
N ARG A 143 7.40 -4.58 7.42
CA ARG A 143 8.84 -4.64 7.69
C ARG A 143 9.56 -5.82 7.02
N THR A 144 8.87 -6.92 6.75
CA THR A 144 9.46 -8.09 6.09
C THR A 144 9.34 -8.06 4.57
N LEU A 145 8.36 -7.31 4.03
CA LEU A 145 8.07 -7.29 2.59
C LEU A 145 8.49 -5.99 1.89
N THR A 146 8.85 -4.94 2.62
CA THR A 146 9.23 -3.65 2.00
C THR A 146 10.40 -2.99 2.72
N THR A 147 10.98 -2.00 2.08
CA THR A 147 12.03 -1.13 2.65
C THR A 147 11.45 0.21 3.12
N ALA A 148 10.12 0.30 3.27
CA ALA A 148 9.44 1.54 3.58
C ALA A 148 9.78 2.06 4.97
N ASP A 149 9.83 3.40 5.11
CA ASP A 149 9.51 4.01 6.39
C ASP A 149 8.02 3.81 6.69
N ILE A 150 7.68 3.71 7.98
CA ILE A 150 6.30 3.48 8.42
C ILE A 150 5.94 4.58 9.43
N ALA A 151 4.91 5.35 9.11
CA ALA A 151 4.27 6.27 10.03
C ALA A 151 2.91 5.70 10.45
N ILE A 152 2.75 5.42 11.74
CA ILE A 152 1.49 4.98 12.32
C ILE A 152 0.80 6.14 13.04
N GLN A 153 -0.52 6.11 13.12
CA GLN A 153 -1.31 7.15 13.77
C GLN A 153 -2.03 6.57 14.99
N THR A 154 -2.13 7.38 16.05
CA THR A 154 -3.16 7.17 17.09
C THR A 154 -4.55 7.48 16.52
N ASP A 155 -5.59 7.01 17.18
CA ASP A 155 -6.99 7.29 16.84
C ASP A 155 -7.37 8.75 17.07
N HIS A 156 -8.19 9.31 16.18
CA HIS A 156 -8.85 10.58 16.44
C HIS A 156 -9.89 10.46 17.57
N VAL A 157 -10.29 11.60 18.14
CA VAL A 157 -11.33 11.61 19.19
C VAL A 157 -12.71 11.57 18.54
N ALA A 158 -13.43 10.47 18.74
CA ALA A 158 -14.80 10.29 18.27
C ALA A 158 -15.86 10.43 19.37
N GLY A 159 -15.46 10.35 20.63
CA GLY A 159 -16.34 10.39 21.81
C GLY A 159 -15.56 10.08 23.08
N LYS A 160 -16.27 9.71 24.16
CA LYS A 160 -15.62 9.26 25.40
C LYS A 160 -14.86 7.95 25.12
N GLY A 161 -13.56 7.94 25.40
CA GLY A 161 -12.74 6.73 25.29
C GLY A 161 -13.18 5.66 26.29
N ASN A 162 -12.86 4.41 25.97
CA ASN A 162 -12.97 3.26 26.86
C ASN A 162 -11.56 2.67 27.11
N ASP A 163 -11.48 1.64 27.95
CA ASP A 163 -10.22 0.99 28.29
C ASP A 163 -9.47 0.47 27.06
N TRP A 164 -10.20 -0.05 26.06
CA TRP A 164 -9.61 -0.46 24.80
C TRP A 164 -8.95 0.70 24.04
N SER A 165 -9.65 1.84 23.93
CA SER A 165 -9.11 3.04 23.28
C SER A 165 -7.90 3.58 24.04
N THR A 166 -7.93 3.56 25.37
CA THR A 166 -6.78 3.94 26.21
C THR A 166 -5.60 3.00 25.97
N PHE A 167 -5.81 1.68 26.04
CA PHE A 167 -4.78 0.68 25.75
C PHE A 167 -4.15 0.89 24.37
N MET A 168 -4.97 0.98 23.32
CA MET A 168 -4.45 1.13 21.96
C MET A 168 -3.61 2.39 21.80
N ASN A 169 -4.11 3.53 22.27
CA ASN A 169 -3.50 4.83 21.97
C ASN A 169 -2.36 5.21 22.93
N GLU A 170 -2.47 4.83 24.20
CA GLU A 170 -1.57 5.31 25.25
C GLU A 170 -0.53 4.24 25.66
N TYR A 171 -0.73 2.97 25.25
CA TYR A 171 0.18 1.87 25.61
C TYR A 171 0.67 1.07 24.39
N PHE A 172 -0.24 0.50 23.60
CA PHE A 172 0.08 -0.42 22.52
C PHE A 172 0.77 0.28 21.34
N LEU A 173 0.16 1.30 20.73
CA LEU A 173 0.71 1.99 19.55
C LEU A 173 2.08 2.63 19.83
N PRO A 174 2.33 3.32 20.97
CA PRO A 174 3.67 3.79 21.32
C PRO A 174 4.71 2.68 21.42
N LYS A 175 4.36 1.53 22.04
CA LYS A 175 5.28 0.39 22.14
C LYS A 175 5.54 -0.28 20.79
N ILE A 176 4.52 -0.40 19.93
CA ILE A 176 4.69 -0.91 18.55
C ILE A 176 5.57 0.03 17.73
N ALA A 177 5.35 1.34 17.81
CA ALA A 177 6.20 2.32 17.15
C ALA A 177 7.67 2.18 17.60
N ALA A 178 7.91 2.04 18.90
CA ALA A 178 9.26 1.84 19.43
C ALA A 178 9.88 0.49 19.00
N LYS A 179 9.12 -0.61 19.10
CA LYS A 179 9.55 -1.99 18.77
C LYS A 179 9.93 -2.12 17.29
N TYR A 180 9.14 -1.54 16.40
CA TYR A 180 9.32 -1.66 14.95
C TYR A 180 9.85 -0.39 14.28
N LYS A 181 10.36 0.57 15.09
CA LYS A 181 10.92 1.84 14.61
C LYS A 181 10.00 2.59 13.65
N CYS A 182 8.70 2.63 13.96
CA CYS A 182 7.73 3.43 13.22
C CYS A 182 7.71 4.85 13.77
N GLU A 183 7.43 5.82 12.92
CA GLU A 183 7.06 7.16 13.37
C GLU A 183 5.66 7.10 13.99
N LEU A 184 5.49 7.62 15.20
CA LEU A 184 4.18 7.74 15.84
C LEU A 184 3.63 9.15 15.64
N ILE A 185 2.57 9.27 14.86
CA ILE A 185 1.82 10.52 14.70
C ILE A 185 0.72 10.54 15.76
N ASP A 186 0.93 11.34 16.82
CA ASP A 186 -0.06 11.52 17.90
C ASP A 186 -1.22 12.41 17.46
N VAL A 187 -2.09 11.85 16.62
CA VAL A 187 -3.34 12.45 16.19
C VAL A 187 -4.26 12.73 17.39
N ARG A 188 -4.29 11.85 18.38
CA ARG A 188 -5.28 11.87 19.45
C ARG A 188 -5.11 13.10 20.34
N SER A 189 -3.89 13.38 20.77
CA SER A 189 -3.60 14.54 21.62
C SER A 189 -3.86 15.85 20.88
N HIS A 190 -3.42 15.97 19.63
CA HIS A 190 -3.72 17.14 18.80
C HIS A 190 -5.23 17.35 18.62
N TRP A 191 -6.00 16.27 18.46
CA TRP A 191 -7.46 16.34 18.37
C TRP A 191 -8.09 16.82 19.69
N ARG A 192 -7.63 16.29 20.84
CA ARG A 192 -8.10 16.71 22.18
C ARG A 192 -7.82 18.20 22.42
N GLU A 193 -6.60 18.65 22.13
CA GLU A 193 -6.20 20.05 22.27
C GLU A 193 -7.03 20.98 21.38
N TYR A 194 -7.26 20.57 20.12
CA TYR A 194 -8.08 21.34 19.20
C TYR A 194 -9.52 21.49 19.70
N LEU A 195 -10.15 20.38 20.13
CA LEU A 195 -11.50 20.41 20.68
C LEU A 195 -11.57 21.28 21.95
N GLN A 196 -10.61 21.16 22.86
CA GLN A 196 -10.57 21.94 24.10
C GLN A 196 -10.40 23.43 23.82
N LYS A 197 -9.41 23.81 22.99
CA LYS A 197 -9.09 25.20 22.66
C LYS A 197 -10.28 25.95 22.06
N HIS A 198 -11.10 25.24 21.29
CA HIS A 198 -12.24 25.81 20.60
C HIS A 198 -13.59 25.53 21.27
N ASN A 199 -13.59 24.86 22.43
CA ASN A 199 -14.80 24.41 23.13
C ASN A 199 -15.77 23.63 22.22
N TYR A 200 -15.22 22.72 21.40
CA TYR A 200 -15.98 21.90 20.47
C TYR A 200 -16.24 20.50 21.02
N GLN A 201 -17.37 19.93 20.60
CA GLN A 201 -17.65 18.51 20.78
C GLN A 201 -17.08 17.69 19.62
N PRO A 202 -16.67 16.43 19.84
CA PRO A 202 -16.11 15.57 18.79
C PRO A 202 -16.97 15.51 17.51
N SER A 203 -18.30 15.45 17.67
CA SER A 203 -19.27 15.38 16.56
C SER A 203 -19.16 16.54 15.57
N GLN A 204 -18.61 17.70 15.97
CA GLN A 204 -18.40 18.84 15.07
C GLN A 204 -17.31 18.59 14.02
N LEU A 205 -16.45 17.58 14.23
CA LEU A 205 -15.41 17.17 13.28
C LEU A 205 -15.78 15.89 12.51
N LEU A 206 -16.97 15.34 12.76
CA LEU A 206 -17.43 14.07 12.21
C LEU A 206 -18.70 14.29 11.38
N ARG A 207 -18.90 13.43 10.36
CA ARG A 207 -20.16 13.37 9.60
C ARG A 207 -21.14 12.36 10.20
N ASP A 208 -20.62 11.40 10.95
CA ASP A 208 -21.35 10.41 11.72
C ASP A 208 -20.65 10.19 13.08
N LYS A 209 -20.80 9.02 13.69
CA LYS A 209 -20.19 8.73 15.01
C LYS A 209 -18.68 8.51 14.95
N ILE A 210 -18.06 8.37 13.78
CA ILE A 210 -16.64 8.02 13.65
C ILE A 210 -15.96 8.63 12.42
N HIS A 211 -16.63 8.78 11.28
CA HIS A 211 -16.01 9.26 10.04
C HIS A 211 -15.93 10.78 9.99
N LEU A 212 -14.88 11.28 9.35
CA LEU A 212 -14.55 12.70 9.37
C LEU A 212 -15.49 13.49 8.46
N ASN A 213 -15.93 14.67 8.89
CA ASN A 213 -16.50 15.65 7.97
C ASN A 213 -15.36 16.45 7.29
N SER A 214 -15.69 17.44 6.47
CA SER A 214 -14.69 18.26 5.77
C SER A 214 -13.70 18.93 6.74
N TRP A 215 -14.15 19.34 7.92
CA TRP A 215 -13.30 19.98 8.92
C TRP A 215 -12.38 18.97 9.63
N GLY A 216 -12.91 17.82 10.05
CA GLY A 216 -12.10 16.74 10.59
C GLY A 216 -11.02 16.29 9.59
N ASN A 217 -11.33 16.27 8.29
CA ASN A 217 -10.34 15.99 7.25
C ASN A 217 -9.22 17.03 7.18
N LEU A 218 -9.55 18.32 7.32
CA LEU A 218 -8.55 19.38 7.35
C LEU A 218 -7.64 19.26 8.58
N LEU A 219 -8.22 19.01 9.76
CA LEU A 219 -7.44 18.81 10.99
C LEU A 219 -6.53 17.59 10.87
N MET A 220 -7.06 16.44 10.43
CA MET A 220 -6.26 15.22 10.21
C MET A 220 -5.11 15.47 9.23
N ALA A 221 -5.39 16.11 8.09
CA ALA A 221 -4.36 16.42 7.09
C ALA A 221 -3.30 17.37 7.66
N GLN A 222 -3.69 18.37 8.45
CA GLN A 222 -2.78 19.29 9.11
C GLN A 222 -1.90 18.57 10.13
N THR A 223 -2.47 17.67 10.94
CA THR A 223 -1.72 16.93 11.94
C THR A 223 -0.69 16.02 11.27
N VAL A 224 -1.14 15.18 10.34
CA VAL A 224 -0.26 14.22 9.64
C VAL A 224 0.84 14.93 8.85
N ARG A 225 0.52 15.95 8.03
CA ARG A 225 1.54 16.63 7.19
C ARG A 225 2.60 17.39 7.99
N SER A 226 2.31 17.70 9.25
CA SER A 226 3.23 18.41 10.15
C SER A 226 4.22 17.46 10.81
N ALA A 227 3.87 16.18 10.96
CA ALA A 227 4.79 15.13 11.43
C ALA A 227 5.74 14.61 10.32
N LEU A 228 5.39 14.78 9.05
CA LEU A 228 6.21 14.38 7.91
C LEU A 228 7.29 15.43 7.60
N VAL A 229 8.37 15.42 8.39
CA VAL A 229 9.48 16.37 8.31
C VAL A 229 10.82 15.67 8.20
N ALA A 230 11.74 16.24 7.42
CA ALA A 230 13.14 15.83 7.44
C ALA A 230 13.77 16.30 8.75
N ASN A 231 14.16 15.34 9.59
CA ASN A 231 14.82 15.65 10.86
C ASN A 231 16.33 15.47 10.72
N PRO A 232 17.14 16.51 10.99
CA PRO A 232 18.60 16.43 10.84
C PRO A 232 19.27 15.47 11.84
N LYS A 233 18.56 15.06 12.90
CA LYS A 233 19.02 14.04 13.86
C LYS A 233 18.56 12.63 13.49
N ALA A 234 17.75 12.46 12.43
CA ALA A 234 17.28 11.16 12.00
C ALA A 234 18.45 10.33 11.45
N VAL A 235 18.57 9.09 11.93
CA VAL A 235 19.52 8.11 11.43
C VAL A 235 18.72 6.94 10.89
N ASP A 236 18.98 6.54 9.64
CA ASP A 236 18.36 5.35 9.09
C ASP A 236 18.86 4.11 9.85
N TRP A 237 17.99 3.57 10.69
CA TRP A 237 18.28 2.39 11.51
C TRP A 237 18.37 1.12 10.65
N ALA A 238 17.76 1.12 9.47
CA ALA A 238 17.73 0.01 8.53
C ALA A 238 18.84 0.19 7.47
N GLN A 239 20.10 0.20 7.93
CA GLN A 239 21.27 0.35 7.05
C GLN A 239 21.25 -0.71 5.93
N ASP A 240 21.68 -0.29 4.74
CA ASP A 240 21.73 -1.12 3.53
C ASP A 240 20.37 -1.68 3.05
N ARG A 241 19.24 -1.16 3.53
CA ARG A 241 17.90 -1.53 3.01
C ARG A 241 17.76 -1.26 1.51
N THR A 242 18.55 -0.35 0.96
CA THR A 242 18.73 -0.18 -0.48
C THR A 242 20.21 -0.05 -0.82
N LYS A 243 20.70 -0.83 -1.79
CA LYS A 243 22.10 -0.78 -2.22
C LYS A 243 22.18 -0.74 -3.74
N THR A 244 23.00 0.18 -4.27
CA THR A 244 23.19 0.35 -5.72
C THR A 244 24.60 -0.07 -6.13
N TYR A 245 24.69 -0.91 -7.15
CA TYR A 245 25.92 -1.44 -7.73
C TYR A 245 26.11 -0.86 -9.12
N GLU A 246 27.17 -0.07 -9.33
CA GLU A 246 27.51 0.50 -10.64
C GLU A 246 28.06 -0.60 -11.57
N ILE A 247 27.58 -0.65 -12.81
CA ILE A 247 28.03 -1.64 -13.80
C ILE A 247 29.18 -1.07 -14.61
N LYS A 248 30.38 -1.63 -14.40
CA LYS A 248 31.62 -1.17 -15.06
C LYS A 248 31.94 -1.95 -16.33
N GLU A 249 31.64 -3.25 -16.33
CA GLU A 249 32.07 -4.17 -17.38
C GLU A 249 30.97 -4.45 -18.41
N SER A 250 31.37 -4.95 -19.57
CA SER A 250 30.47 -5.41 -20.64
C SER A 250 30.42 -6.93 -20.69
N GLY A 251 29.26 -7.50 -21.03
CA GLY A 251 29.09 -8.95 -21.14
C GLY A 251 28.08 -9.46 -20.11
N THR A 252 28.19 -10.75 -19.78
CA THR A 252 27.35 -11.38 -18.76
C THR A 252 27.68 -10.81 -17.39
N LEU A 253 26.67 -10.24 -16.72
CA LEU A 253 26.79 -9.77 -15.35
C LEU A 253 26.35 -10.86 -14.39
N ASN A 254 27.11 -11.07 -13.32
CA ASN A 254 26.71 -11.88 -12.18
C ASN A 254 26.80 -11.04 -10.90
N LEU A 255 25.75 -11.02 -10.10
CA LEU A 255 25.68 -10.28 -8.85
C LEU A 255 25.02 -11.13 -7.77
N GLU A 256 25.77 -11.45 -6.73
CA GLU A 256 25.16 -11.95 -5.49
C GLU A 256 24.53 -10.78 -4.71
N PHE A 257 23.33 -11.00 -4.17
CA PHE A 257 22.67 -9.99 -3.35
C PHE A 257 21.82 -10.63 -2.25
N VAL A 258 21.45 -9.84 -1.24
CA VAL A 258 20.45 -10.20 -0.22
C VAL A 258 19.32 -9.20 -0.32
N GLY A 259 18.09 -9.67 -0.48
CA GLY A 259 16.92 -8.80 -0.58
C GLY A 259 15.73 -9.47 -1.22
N ASN A 260 14.64 -8.71 -1.35
CA ASN A 260 13.39 -9.21 -1.95
C ASN A 260 13.04 -8.57 -3.30
N ARG A 261 13.83 -7.59 -3.75
CA ARG A 261 13.63 -6.89 -5.01
C ARG A 261 14.95 -6.44 -5.60
N VAL A 262 15.02 -6.50 -6.93
CA VAL A 262 16.15 -6.00 -7.71
C VAL A 262 15.67 -5.26 -8.95
N ASP A 263 16.21 -4.07 -9.14
CA ASP A 263 15.90 -3.15 -10.23
C ASP A 263 17.16 -2.88 -11.08
N ALA A 264 16.99 -2.79 -12.40
CA ALA A 264 17.98 -2.24 -13.32
C ALA A 264 17.70 -0.76 -13.60
N ILE A 265 18.72 0.09 -13.43
CA ILE A 265 18.67 1.51 -13.75
C ILE A 265 19.35 1.70 -15.11
N ALA A 266 18.62 2.22 -16.08
CA ALA A 266 19.08 2.34 -17.46
C ALA A 266 20.08 3.47 -17.68
N THR A 267 20.96 3.31 -18.67
CA THR A 267 21.75 4.40 -19.26
C THR A 267 20.90 5.25 -20.22
N LEU A 268 21.34 6.48 -20.48
CA LEU A 268 20.67 7.39 -21.43
C LEU A 268 20.59 6.81 -22.85
N LEU A 269 21.69 6.20 -23.30
CA LEU A 269 21.86 5.69 -24.67
C LEU A 269 21.75 4.15 -24.70
N GLY A 270 21.58 3.61 -25.92
CA GLY A 270 21.49 2.17 -26.17
C GLY A 270 20.06 1.63 -26.16
N ASN A 271 19.89 0.44 -26.76
CA ASN A 271 18.61 -0.25 -26.92
C ASN A 271 18.71 -1.80 -26.93
N SER A 272 19.90 -2.36 -26.69
CA SER A 272 20.07 -3.82 -26.62
C SER A 272 19.31 -4.41 -25.44
N LYS A 273 18.96 -5.68 -25.57
CA LYS A 273 18.21 -6.45 -24.59
C LYS A 273 19.10 -7.48 -23.89
N ALA A 274 18.62 -8.00 -22.76
CA ALA A 274 19.28 -9.07 -22.04
C ALA A 274 18.27 -10.01 -21.38
N GLU A 275 18.61 -11.28 -21.32
CA GLU A 275 17.91 -12.27 -20.50
C GLU A 275 18.29 -12.11 -19.03
N ILE A 276 17.30 -12.35 -18.17
CA ILE A 276 17.39 -12.17 -16.73
C ILE A 276 17.15 -13.51 -16.07
N PHE A 277 18.05 -13.84 -15.15
CA PHE A 277 17.94 -15.02 -14.31
C PHE A 277 18.12 -14.62 -12.84
N ILE A 278 17.27 -15.17 -11.98
CA ILE A 278 17.42 -15.15 -10.53
C ILE A 278 17.61 -16.60 -10.08
N ASP A 279 18.73 -16.89 -9.43
CA ASP A 279 19.09 -18.24 -8.99
C ASP A 279 19.03 -19.29 -10.12
N GLY A 280 19.43 -18.87 -11.33
CA GLY A 280 19.44 -19.71 -12.54
C GLY A 280 18.07 -19.91 -13.20
N LYS A 281 17.01 -19.26 -12.72
CA LYS A 281 15.66 -19.33 -13.30
C LYS A 281 15.21 -18.00 -13.88
N HIS A 282 14.40 -18.01 -14.93
CA HIS A 282 13.71 -16.81 -15.35
C HIS A 282 12.74 -16.33 -14.25
N PRO A 283 12.58 -15.02 -14.06
CA PRO A 283 11.57 -14.46 -13.17
C PRO A 283 10.16 -15.07 -13.35
N SER A 284 9.72 -15.36 -14.58
CA SER A 284 8.45 -16.02 -14.87
C SER A 284 8.30 -17.41 -14.24
N ASP A 285 9.41 -18.08 -13.93
CA ASP A 285 9.46 -19.43 -13.37
C ASP A 285 9.56 -19.44 -11.84
N ILE A 286 9.45 -18.27 -11.20
CA ILE A 286 9.53 -18.09 -9.74
C ILE A 286 8.13 -17.75 -9.20
N PRO A 287 7.44 -18.70 -8.54
CA PRO A 287 6.07 -18.48 -8.06
C PRO A 287 5.87 -17.26 -7.16
N ASP A 288 6.85 -16.96 -6.31
CA ASP A 288 6.81 -15.85 -5.34
C ASP A 288 6.69 -14.47 -6.03
N LEU A 289 7.04 -14.38 -7.32
CA LEU A 289 6.99 -13.14 -8.08
C LEU A 289 5.60 -12.84 -8.65
N TYR A 290 4.61 -13.72 -8.44
CA TYR A 290 3.26 -13.48 -8.91
C TYR A 290 2.34 -12.96 -7.82
N VAL A 291 1.49 -12.02 -8.21
CA VAL A 291 0.49 -11.43 -7.33
C VAL A 291 -0.85 -11.31 -8.04
N PHE A 292 -1.94 -11.55 -7.30
CA PHE A 292 -3.28 -11.25 -7.78
C PHE A 292 -3.61 -9.77 -7.57
N SER A 293 -4.36 -9.17 -8.49
CA SER A 293 -4.99 -7.87 -8.24
C SER A 293 -6.19 -7.98 -7.30
N ARG A 294 -6.68 -6.83 -6.83
CA ARG A 294 -7.97 -6.77 -6.13
C ARG A 294 -9.08 -7.03 -7.14
N ALA A 295 -9.93 -8.02 -6.85
CA ALA A 295 -11.00 -8.36 -7.77
C ALA A 295 -12.03 -7.24 -7.91
N ASN A 296 -12.23 -6.81 -9.15
CA ASN A 296 -13.14 -5.73 -9.54
C ASN A 296 -12.82 -4.38 -8.90
N ASP A 297 -11.54 -4.12 -8.60
CA ASP A 297 -11.09 -2.80 -8.19
C ASP A 297 -11.06 -1.85 -9.39
N THR A 298 -12.04 -0.95 -9.43
CA THR A 298 -12.18 0.06 -10.49
C THR A 298 -11.46 1.37 -10.15
N GLY A 299 -10.74 1.43 -9.03
CA GLY A 299 -10.01 2.61 -8.55
C GLY A 299 -10.87 3.83 -8.22
N THR A 300 -12.20 3.73 -8.37
CA THR A 300 -13.13 4.87 -8.37
C THR A 300 -14.35 4.68 -7.50
N VAL A 301 -14.59 3.49 -6.93
CA VAL A 301 -15.76 3.18 -6.10
C VAL A 301 -15.41 2.22 -4.97
N ASP A 302 -16.21 2.24 -3.91
CA ASP A 302 -16.18 1.46 -2.68
C ASP A 302 -15.93 -0.04 -2.84
N TRP A 303 -14.68 -0.44 -3.12
CA TRP A 303 -14.26 -1.82 -3.02
C TRP A 303 -14.06 -2.22 -1.54
N PRO A 304 -14.55 -3.39 -1.08
CA PRO A 304 -15.41 -4.36 -1.80
C PRO A 304 -16.93 -4.14 -1.58
N TRP A 305 -17.37 -3.03 -1.01
CA TRP A 305 -18.72 -2.81 -0.46
C TRP A 305 -19.87 -2.96 -1.46
N ASP A 306 -19.71 -2.51 -2.70
CA ASP A 306 -20.80 -2.58 -3.68
C ASP A 306 -20.82 -3.87 -4.51
N VAL A 307 -19.84 -4.76 -4.28
CA VAL A 307 -19.59 -5.92 -5.16
C VAL A 307 -19.27 -7.14 -4.31
N SER A 308 -19.91 -8.28 -4.58
CA SER A 308 -19.52 -9.53 -3.91
C SER A 308 -18.22 -10.08 -4.47
N ALA A 309 -17.11 -9.38 -4.21
CA ALA A 309 -15.81 -9.75 -4.71
C ALA A 309 -15.03 -10.58 -3.69
N PRO A 310 -14.22 -11.56 -4.15
CA PRO A 310 -13.23 -12.18 -3.29
C PRO A 310 -12.16 -11.14 -2.95
N PHE A 311 -11.91 -10.93 -1.66
CA PHE A 311 -10.88 -10.00 -1.21
C PHE A 311 -9.54 -10.69 -0.96
N VAL A 312 -9.50 -12.02 -0.90
CA VAL A 312 -8.28 -12.83 -0.94
C VAL A 312 -8.44 -13.90 -2.01
N ILE A 313 -7.42 -14.03 -2.85
CA ILE A 313 -7.30 -15.06 -3.87
C ILE A 313 -5.92 -15.70 -3.68
N SER A 314 -5.88 -17.02 -3.59
CA SER A 314 -4.64 -17.79 -3.47
C SER A 314 -4.58 -18.82 -4.59
N TRP A 315 -3.62 -19.75 -4.51
CA TRP A 315 -3.40 -20.77 -5.54
C TRP A 315 -2.93 -22.08 -4.90
N GLN A 316 -3.08 -23.19 -5.62
CA GLN A 316 -2.46 -24.51 -5.33
C GLN A 316 -1.39 -24.86 -6.37
N THR A 317 -1.58 -24.41 -7.60
CA THR A 317 -0.59 -24.43 -8.68
C THR A 317 -0.07 -23.00 -8.88
N PRO A 318 1.26 -22.77 -9.02
CA PRO A 318 1.80 -21.45 -9.30
C PRO A 318 1.05 -20.74 -10.44
N PRO A 319 0.63 -19.47 -10.23
CA PRO A 319 -0.05 -18.70 -11.24
C PRO A 319 0.93 -18.29 -12.34
N VAL A 320 0.36 -17.86 -13.46
CA VAL A 320 1.07 -17.17 -14.55
C VAL A 320 0.44 -15.81 -14.77
N ALA A 321 1.03 -14.99 -15.64
CA ALA A 321 0.39 -13.74 -16.06
C ALA A 321 -0.92 -14.08 -16.81
N GLU A 322 -2.05 -13.75 -16.21
CA GLU A 322 -3.36 -14.21 -16.68
C GLU A 322 -4.48 -13.26 -16.23
N ASP A 323 -5.26 -12.78 -17.19
CA ASP A 323 -6.53 -12.10 -16.91
C ASP A 323 -7.61 -13.14 -16.58
N TRP A 324 -8.38 -12.87 -15.53
CA TRP A 324 -9.44 -13.73 -15.02
C TRP A 324 -10.79 -13.03 -15.08
N LEU A 325 -11.80 -13.77 -15.54
CA LEU A 325 -13.20 -13.39 -15.56
C LEU A 325 -14.00 -14.40 -14.74
N LEU A 326 -14.65 -13.91 -13.68
CA LEU A 326 -15.62 -14.67 -12.90
C LEU A 326 -17.02 -14.16 -13.23
N THR A 327 -17.88 -15.05 -13.75
CA THR A 327 -19.27 -14.73 -14.13
C THR A 327 -20.22 -15.36 -13.12
N ILE A 328 -21.06 -14.54 -12.49
CA ILE A 328 -22.12 -15.00 -11.59
C ILE A 328 -23.23 -15.68 -12.40
N LEU A 329 -23.58 -16.92 -12.04
CA LEU A 329 -24.55 -17.73 -12.77
C LEU A 329 -25.93 -17.69 -12.13
N GLU A 330 -26.02 -18.06 -10.85
CA GLU A 330 -27.26 -18.03 -10.08
C GLU A 330 -27.06 -17.21 -8.81
N VAL A 331 -28.12 -16.55 -8.33
CA VAL A 331 -28.10 -15.79 -7.07
C VAL A 331 -29.35 -16.15 -6.26
N LYS A 332 -29.15 -16.51 -5.00
CA LYS A 332 -30.19 -16.68 -4.00
C LYS A 332 -29.92 -15.70 -2.87
N SER A 333 -30.87 -14.80 -2.63
CA SER A 333 -30.78 -13.85 -1.52
C SER A 333 -32.07 -13.91 -0.71
N SER A 334 -31.93 -14.12 0.60
CA SER A 334 -33.04 -14.17 1.55
C SER A 334 -32.62 -13.54 2.87
N GLY A 335 -33.30 -12.46 3.26
CA GLY A 335 -32.91 -11.68 4.43
C GLY A 335 -31.46 -11.18 4.30
N ASP A 336 -30.61 -11.64 5.21
CA ASP A 336 -29.19 -11.27 5.32
C ASP A 336 -28.23 -12.21 4.58
N THR A 337 -28.75 -13.28 3.96
CA THR A 337 -27.92 -14.27 3.26
C THR A 337 -27.80 -13.95 1.78
N LEU A 338 -26.60 -14.20 1.25
CA LEU A 338 -26.29 -14.12 -0.17
C LEU A 338 -25.53 -15.37 -0.58
N GLU A 339 -26.13 -16.15 -1.47
CA GLU A 339 -25.53 -17.34 -2.04
C GLU A 339 -25.54 -17.22 -3.56
N PHE A 340 -24.46 -17.62 -4.19
CA PHE A 340 -24.36 -17.60 -5.64
C PHE A 340 -23.41 -18.66 -6.15
N THR A 341 -23.69 -19.10 -7.38
CA THR A 341 -22.77 -19.92 -8.16
C THR A 341 -22.07 -19.04 -9.19
N PHE A 342 -20.89 -19.47 -9.62
CA PHE A 342 -20.12 -18.76 -10.62
C PHE A 342 -19.33 -19.72 -11.49
N GLU A 343 -18.96 -19.26 -12.68
CA GLU A 343 -17.90 -19.87 -13.49
C GLU A 343 -16.67 -18.95 -13.52
N LEU A 344 -15.50 -19.57 -13.70
CA LEU A 344 -14.24 -18.87 -13.87
C LEU A 344 -13.69 -19.15 -15.27
N THR A 345 -13.19 -18.12 -15.94
CA THR A 345 -12.47 -18.22 -17.21
C THR A 345 -11.17 -17.43 -17.12
N GLY A 346 -10.06 -18.03 -17.50
CA GLY A 346 -8.76 -17.37 -17.63
C GLY A 346 -8.36 -17.15 -19.08
N SER A 347 -7.62 -16.07 -19.34
CA SER A 347 -7.11 -15.75 -20.68
C SER A 347 -6.13 -16.76 -21.26
N GLN A 348 -5.48 -17.57 -20.41
CA GLN A 348 -4.54 -18.64 -20.83
C GLN A 348 -5.19 -20.02 -20.73
N THR A 349 -5.99 -20.24 -19.69
CA THR A 349 -6.60 -21.53 -19.34
C THR A 349 -7.95 -21.78 -20.03
N GLY A 350 -8.63 -20.74 -20.50
CA GLY A 350 -10.01 -20.85 -20.96
C GLY A 350 -10.96 -21.06 -19.77
N PHE A 351 -12.01 -21.86 -19.97
CA PHE A 351 -12.91 -22.23 -18.87
C PHE A 351 -12.14 -23.00 -17.79
N ASP A 352 -12.14 -22.48 -16.56
CA ASP A 352 -11.32 -22.99 -15.46
C ASP A 352 -12.13 -23.41 -14.23
N GLY A 353 -13.43 -23.69 -14.42
CA GLY A 353 -14.28 -24.36 -13.43
C GLY A 353 -15.51 -23.58 -13.00
N ILE A 354 -16.38 -24.27 -12.25
CA ILE A 354 -17.60 -23.72 -11.65
C ILE A 354 -17.54 -23.92 -10.14
N GLY A 355 -17.99 -22.91 -9.39
CA GLY A 355 -17.97 -22.91 -7.94
C GLY A 355 -19.16 -22.18 -7.32
N ASN A 356 -19.11 -22.05 -6.00
CA ASN A 356 -20.06 -21.27 -5.22
C ASN A 356 -19.33 -20.51 -4.10
N ASN A 357 -19.99 -19.54 -3.46
CA ASN A 357 -19.39 -18.74 -2.39
C ASN A 357 -19.44 -19.39 -0.99
N LYS A 358 -19.94 -20.62 -0.87
CA LYS A 358 -20.14 -21.35 0.39
C LYS A 358 -19.06 -22.40 0.65
N GLU A 359 -18.42 -22.88 -0.40
CA GLU A 359 -17.40 -23.93 -0.36
C GLU A 359 -16.07 -23.40 -0.85
N LYS A 360 -14.98 -24.10 -0.48
CA LYS A 360 -13.66 -23.83 -1.04
C LYS A 360 -13.70 -24.11 -2.54
N PHE A 361 -13.49 -23.08 -3.34
CA PHE A 361 -13.31 -23.22 -4.78
C PHE A 361 -11.83 -23.40 -5.12
N ILE A 362 -11.53 -24.38 -5.97
CA ILE A 362 -10.23 -24.59 -6.60
C ILE A 362 -10.52 -24.69 -8.10
N SER A 363 -9.89 -23.84 -8.90
CA SER A 363 -10.04 -23.87 -10.36
C SER A 363 -9.45 -25.16 -10.95
N ASN A 364 -9.85 -25.55 -12.17
CA ASN A 364 -9.39 -26.79 -12.79
C ASN A 364 -7.86 -26.82 -12.95
N SER A 365 -7.24 -25.68 -13.23
CA SER A 365 -5.79 -25.50 -13.28
C SER A 365 -5.12 -25.46 -11.90
N GLY A 366 -5.90 -25.25 -10.82
CA GLY A 366 -5.42 -25.01 -9.47
C GLY A 366 -4.80 -23.62 -9.27
N ARG A 367 -4.82 -22.74 -10.29
CA ARG A 367 -4.23 -21.39 -10.22
C ARG A 367 -5.06 -20.40 -9.44
N VAL A 368 -6.37 -20.64 -9.28
CA VAL A 368 -7.24 -19.79 -8.48
C VAL A 368 -7.90 -20.61 -7.38
N VAL A 369 -7.71 -20.16 -6.14
CA VAL A 369 -8.34 -20.69 -4.94
C VAL A 369 -9.04 -19.57 -4.19
N ILE A 370 -10.31 -19.78 -3.86
CA ILE A 370 -11.13 -18.83 -3.10
C ILE A 370 -11.79 -19.60 -1.95
N LEU A 371 -11.60 -19.10 -0.72
CA LEU A 371 -12.23 -19.67 0.47
C LEU A 371 -13.57 -18.97 0.77
N PRO A 372 -14.54 -19.64 1.41
CA PRO A 372 -15.83 -19.05 1.76
C PRO A 372 -15.72 -17.73 2.54
N GLU A 373 -14.79 -17.67 3.49
CA GLU A 373 -14.52 -16.50 4.34
C GLU A 373 -13.84 -15.35 3.59
N HIS A 374 -13.29 -15.61 2.40
CA HIS A 374 -12.63 -14.61 1.56
C HIS A 374 -13.58 -13.83 0.66
N TRP A 375 -14.88 -14.09 0.77
CA TRP A 375 -15.91 -13.32 0.09
C TRP A 375 -16.38 -12.12 0.92
N TRP A 376 -16.52 -10.99 0.25
CA TRP A 376 -17.31 -9.89 0.77
C TRP A 376 -18.76 -10.07 0.28
N LEU A 377 -19.75 -10.12 1.18
CA LEU A 377 -21.12 -10.53 0.81
C LEU A 377 -22.21 -9.49 1.13
N LYS A 378 -21.83 -8.37 1.78
CA LYS A 378 -22.79 -7.38 2.29
C LYS A 378 -22.39 -5.97 1.90
N THR A 379 -23.33 -5.08 1.60
CA THR A 379 -23.08 -3.65 1.45
C THR A 379 -22.67 -2.99 2.77
N ASP A 380 -22.27 -1.71 2.69
CA ASP A 380 -21.87 -0.87 3.82
C ASP A 380 -22.96 -0.72 4.90
N ASN A 381 -24.21 -0.72 4.47
CA ASN A 381 -25.42 -0.70 5.28
C ASN A 381 -25.89 -2.11 5.70
N GLY A 382 -25.06 -3.14 5.50
CA GLY A 382 -25.24 -4.49 6.05
C GLY A 382 -26.21 -5.38 5.28
N LYS A 383 -26.73 -4.93 4.13
CA LYS A 383 -27.63 -5.71 3.27
C LYS A 383 -26.83 -6.64 2.37
N PRO A 384 -27.41 -7.73 1.83
CA PRO A 384 -26.76 -8.51 0.77
C PRO A 384 -26.28 -7.63 -0.39
N SER A 385 -25.07 -7.88 -0.90
CA SER A 385 -24.57 -7.17 -2.08
C SER A 385 -25.53 -7.36 -3.28
N PRO A 386 -25.80 -6.31 -4.07
CA PRO A 386 -26.84 -6.33 -5.09
C PRO A 386 -26.38 -7.00 -6.41
N ILE A 387 -25.63 -8.11 -6.34
CA ILE A 387 -25.20 -8.87 -7.52
C ILE A 387 -26.38 -9.60 -8.16
N LYS A 388 -26.29 -9.86 -9.47
CA LYS A 388 -27.31 -10.57 -10.26
C LYS A 388 -26.66 -11.61 -11.18
N PRO A 389 -27.40 -12.62 -11.65
CA PRO A 389 -26.96 -13.46 -12.76
C PRO A 389 -26.40 -12.64 -13.93
N GLY A 390 -25.28 -13.09 -14.49
CA GLY A 390 -24.53 -12.42 -15.55
C GLY A 390 -23.58 -11.32 -15.07
N TYR A 391 -23.52 -11.02 -13.77
CA TYR A 391 -22.55 -10.06 -13.24
C TYR A 391 -21.12 -10.59 -13.42
N LYS A 392 -20.19 -9.70 -13.82
CA LYS A 392 -18.81 -10.04 -14.17
C LYS A 392 -17.83 -9.39 -13.22
N LEU A 393 -16.99 -10.20 -12.60
CA LEU A 393 -15.86 -9.79 -11.77
C LEU A 393 -14.57 -10.01 -12.54
N HIS A 394 -13.75 -8.96 -12.64
CA HIS A 394 -12.45 -9.01 -13.32
C HIS A 394 -11.31 -8.94 -12.31
N PHE A 395 -10.31 -9.78 -12.48
CA PHE A 395 -9.04 -9.69 -11.77
C PHE A 395 -7.93 -10.26 -12.64
N TYR A 396 -6.68 -10.16 -12.21
CA TYR A 396 -5.55 -10.68 -12.95
C TYR A 396 -4.50 -11.19 -11.97
N SER A 397 -3.71 -12.17 -12.41
CA SER A 397 -2.39 -12.47 -11.82
C SER A 397 -1.33 -11.82 -12.69
N GLU A 398 -0.38 -11.11 -12.08
CA GLU A 398 0.73 -10.46 -12.79
C GLU A 398 2.08 -10.88 -12.23
N LEU A 399 3.08 -10.91 -13.11
CA LEU A 399 4.48 -11.09 -12.74
C LEU A 399 5.06 -9.74 -12.27
N LEU A 400 5.63 -9.72 -11.07
CA LEU A 400 6.37 -8.60 -10.50
C LEU A 400 7.85 -8.66 -10.90
N GLY A 401 8.12 -8.73 -12.20
CA GLY A 401 9.46 -8.91 -12.76
C GLY A 401 9.46 -9.00 -14.27
N THR A 402 10.61 -9.36 -14.85
CA THR A 402 10.71 -9.56 -16.31
C THR A 402 11.84 -10.50 -16.68
N ASP A 403 11.58 -11.42 -17.60
CA ASP A 403 12.61 -12.35 -18.12
C ASP A 403 13.57 -11.66 -19.08
N ILE A 404 13.10 -10.59 -19.74
CA ILE A 404 13.87 -9.83 -20.71
C ILE A 404 13.96 -8.38 -20.25
N TYR A 405 15.16 -7.98 -19.84
CA TYR A 405 15.44 -6.56 -19.70
C TYR A 405 15.38 -5.89 -21.07
N GLN A 406 14.53 -4.88 -21.15
CA GLN A 406 14.49 -3.91 -22.23
C GLN A 406 14.50 -2.52 -21.64
N LYS A 407 15.36 -1.64 -22.18
CA LYS A 407 15.43 -0.25 -21.75
C LYS A 407 14.05 0.41 -21.84
N PRO A 408 13.52 1.01 -20.75
CA PRO A 408 12.22 1.62 -20.79
C PRO A 408 12.30 2.97 -21.53
N PRO A 409 11.16 3.50 -22.05
CA PRO A 409 11.13 4.82 -22.63
C PRO A 409 11.46 5.88 -21.57
N PHE A 410 12.32 6.84 -21.91
CA PHE A 410 12.69 7.93 -21.00
C PHE A 410 11.50 8.86 -20.74
N ARG A 411 11.24 9.16 -19.47
CA ARG A 411 10.21 10.12 -19.02
C ARG A 411 10.86 11.39 -18.45
N GLY A 412 11.81 11.96 -19.21
CA GLY A 412 12.62 13.12 -18.83
C GLY A 412 14.01 12.74 -18.30
N PHE A 413 14.99 13.62 -18.52
CA PHE A 413 16.40 13.38 -18.21
C PHE A 413 16.73 13.37 -16.71
N ASN A 414 15.85 13.97 -15.89
CA ASN A 414 16.11 14.19 -14.46
C ASN A 414 15.52 13.07 -13.59
N ARG A 415 14.98 12.00 -14.20
CA ARG A 415 14.38 10.86 -13.53
C ARG A 415 15.11 9.58 -13.92
N GLU A 416 15.35 8.72 -12.94
CA GLU A 416 15.86 7.38 -13.21
C GLU A 416 14.85 6.58 -14.05
N ALA A 417 15.36 5.99 -15.12
CA ALA A 417 14.65 5.05 -15.96
C ALA A 417 14.90 3.64 -15.43
N THR A 418 13.96 3.13 -14.64
CA THR A 418 14.12 1.88 -13.88
C THR A 418 13.24 0.77 -14.43
N VAL A 419 13.77 -0.46 -14.47
CA VAL A 419 13.04 -1.70 -14.76
C VAL A 419 13.18 -2.61 -13.55
N THR A 420 12.06 -3.07 -13.01
CA THR A 420 12.07 -4.10 -11.96
C THR A 420 12.33 -5.45 -12.61
N LEU A 421 13.44 -6.09 -12.25
CA LEU A 421 13.83 -7.38 -12.77
C LEU A 421 13.12 -8.52 -12.01
N ALA A 422 13.04 -8.37 -10.69
CA ALA A 422 12.27 -9.24 -9.81
C ALA A 422 11.86 -8.48 -8.53
N GLN A 423 10.65 -8.71 -8.05
CA GLN A 423 10.09 -8.11 -6.83
C GLN A 423 9.15 -9.11 -6.15
N GLY A 424 9.37 -9.30 -4.85
CA GLY A 424 8.61 -10.25 -4.05
C GLY A 424 9.33 -11.57 -3.78
N LEU A 425 10.63 -11.65 -4.09
CA LEU A 425 11.48 -12.76 -3.66
C LEU A 425 11.42 -12.92 -2.14
N THR A 426 11.65 -14.13 -1.64
CA THR A 426 11.94 -14.33 -0.22
C THR A 426 13.15 -13.48 0.18
N ASN A 427 13.15 -12.82 1.36
CA ASN A 427 14.23 -11.91 1.78
C ASN A 427 15.51 -12.66 2.21
N THR A 428 16.18 -13.29 1.25
CA THR A 428 17.34 -14.18 1.43
C THR A 428 18.47 -13.83 0.47
N LYS A 429 19.53 -14.66 0.45
CA LYS A 429 20.61 -14.54 -0.54
C LYS A 429 20.12 -15.07 -1.89
N HIS A 430 20.43 -14.33 -2.96
CA HIS A 430 20.11 -14.65 -4.35
C HIS A 430 21.30 -14.35 -5.26
N THR A 431 21.28 -14.91 -6.47
CA THR A 431 22.17 -14.56 -7.58
C THR A 431 21.36 -13.97 -8.73
N LEU A 432 21.72 -12.76 -9.16
CA LEU A 432 21.25 -12.18 -10.42
C LEU A 432 22.26 -12.46 -11.52
N THR A 433 21.80 -13.05 -12.62
CA THR A 433 22.57 -13.16 -13.87
C THR A 433 21.86 -12.41 -14.99
N ILE A 434 22.59 -11.54 -15.70
CA ILE A 434 22.10 -10.82 -16.87
C ILE A 434 22.93 -11.24 -18.08
N VAL A 435 22.29 -11.86 -19.07
CA VAL A 435 22.94 -12.36 -20.28
C VAL A 435 22.55 -11.49 -21.48
N PRO A 436 23.49 -10.73 -22.08
CA PRO A 436 23.19 -9.92 -23.26
C PRO A 436 22.68 -10.80 -24.42
N LEU A 437 21.56 -10.40 -25.04
CA LEU A 437 21.02 -11.09 -26.24
C LEU A 437 21.79 -10.74 -27.52
N GLU A 438 22.56 -9.65 -27.47
CA GLU A 438 23.42 -9.19 -28.56
C GLU A 438 24.84 -9.00 -28.01
N SER A 439 25.87 -9.07 -28.85
CA SER A 439 27.27 -8.77 -28.48
C SER A 439 27.53 -7.29 -28.13
N LYS A 440 26.48 -6.49 -27.90
CA LYS A 440 26.53 -5.08 -27.52
C LYS A 440 26.38 -4.94 -26.01
N LYS A 441 27.00 -3.91 -25.43
CA LYS A 441 26.81 -3.54 -24.03
C LYS A 441 25.32 -3.30 -23.75
N VAL A 442 24.77 -3.98 -22.74
CA VAL A 442 23.39 -3.80 -22.28
C VAL A 442 23.27 -2.41 -21.62
N PRO A 443 22.23 -1.60 -21.92
CA PRO A 443 22.14 -0.21 -21.48
C PRO A 443 21.72 -0.08 -20.00
N ILE A 444 22.45 -0.73 -19.10
CA ILE A 444 22.28 -0.69 -17.65
C ILE A 444 23.42 0.12 -17.04
N LYS A 445 23.08 1.17 -16.30
CA LYS A 445 24.01 2.00 -15.53
C LYS A 445 24.37 1.29 -14.23
N SER A 446 23.36 0.86 -13.49
CA SER A 446 23.53 0.30 -12.16
C SER A 446 22.38 -0.64 -11.81
N ILE A 447 22.63 -1.55 -10.87
CA ILE A 447 21.63 -2.45 -10.29
C ILE A 447 21.32 -1.99 -8.88
N ARG A 448 20.04 -1.80 -8.54
CA ARG A 448 19.58 -1.46 -7.19
C ARG A 448 18.89 -2.65 -6.55
N VAL A 449 19.37 -3.06 -5.40
CA VAL A 449 18.81 -4.14 -4.57
C VAL A 449 18.10 -3.53 -3.37
N TYR A 450 16.96 -4.12 -3.01
CA TYR A 450 16.16 -3.72 -1.87
C TYR A 450 16.05 -4.89 -0.88
N LYS A 451 16.41 -4.62 0.36
CA LYS A 451 16.50 -5.58 1.46
C LYS A 451 15.60 -5.12 2.60
N PRO A 452 14.38 -5.66 2.74
CA PRO A 452 13.55 -5.40 3.90
C PRO A 452 14.32 -5.59 5.21
N PRO A 453 14.12 -4.71 6.20
CA PRO A 453 14.96 -4.69 7.40
C PRO A 453 14.77 -5.88 8.33
N LEU A 454 13.61 -6.55 8.27
CA LEU A 454 13.34 -7.75 9.07
C LEU A 454 13.23 -8.99 8.19
N LYS A 455 13.69 -10.12 8.71
CA LYS A 455 13.38 -11.44 8.15
C LYS A 455 12.23 -12.06 8.92
N GLU A 456 11.51 -12.98 8.28
CA GLU A 456 10.44 -13.72 8.94
C GLU A 456 10.95 -14.54 10.14
N SER A 457 12.19 -15.04 10.06
CA SER A 457 12.86 -15.74 11.16
C SER A 457 13.10 -14.87 12.41
N ASP A 458 13.07 -13.54 12.27
CA ASP A 458 13.41 -12.59 13.33
C ASP A 458 12.17 -12.09 14.06
N LEU A 459 10.98 -12.55 13.66
CA LEU A 459 9.71 -12.13 14.27
C LEU A 459 9.54 -12.77 15.65
N SER A 460 9.51 -11.91 16.67
CA SER A 460 9.23 -12.34 18.05
C SER A 460 7.79 -12.82 18.20
N LEU A 461 7.61 -13.88 19.00
CA LEU A 461 6.31 -14.39 19.45
C LEU A 461 5.75 -13.60 20.64
N GLU A 462 6.55 -12.73 21.27
CA GLU A 462 6.09 -11.87 22.36
C GLU A 462 5.14 -10.81 21.80
N THR A 463 3.89 -10.88 22.24
CA THR A 463 2.82 -9.96 21.85
C THR A 463 2.40 -9.13 23.04
N ILE A 464 2.07 -7.86 22.80
CA ILE A 464 1.51 -6.98 23.83
C ILE A 464 0.01 -7.25 23.89
N THR A 465 -0.48 -7.83 24.98
CA THR A 465 -1.90 -8.17 25.10
C THR A 465 -2.70 -7.14 25.91
N PHE A 466 -3.99 -7.05 25.63
CA PHE A 466 -4.91 -6.17 26.37
C PHE A 466 -5.17 -6.70 27.78
N GLU A 467 -5.26 -8.02 27.91
CA GLU A 467 -5.51 -8.74 29.15
C GLU A 467 -4.35 -8.55 30.15
N GLU A 468 -3.10 -8.56 29.69
CA GLU A 468 -1.94 -8.27 30.55
C GLU A 468 -1.91 -6.80 30.99
N TRP A 469 -2.24 -5.88 30.09
CA TRP A 469 -2.32 -4.46 30.43
C TRP A 469 -3.41 -4.18 31.48
N LEU A 470 -4.58 -4.83 31.36
CA LEU A 470 -5.66 -4.71 32.34
C LEU A 470 -5.25 -5.23 33.73
N LYS A 471 -4.42 -6.27 33.81
CA LYS A 471 -3.91 -6.79 35.09
C LYS A 471 -2.89 -5.86 35.76
N PHE A 472 -2.20 -5.04 34.97
CA PHE A 472 -1.18 -4.12 35.46
C PHE A 472 -1.77 -2.79 35.97
N ARG A 473 -2.97 -2.41 35.49
CA ARG A 473 -3.70 -1.21 35.89
C ARG A 473 -4.49 -1.43 37.17
#